data_AF-A0AAF0I0I0-F1
#
_entry.id   AF-A0AAF0I0I0-F1
#
_cell.length_a   1.000
_cell.length_b   1.000
_cell.length_c   1.000
_cell.angle_alpha   90.00
_cell.angle_beta   90.00
_cell.angle_gamma   90.00
#
_symmetry.space_group_name_H-M   'P 1'
#
loop_
_entity.id
_entity.type
_entity.pdbx_description
1 polymer ?
#
loop_
_entity_poly.entity_id
_entity_poly.type
_entity_poly.pdbx_seq_one_letter_code
_entity_poly.pdbx_strand_id
1 'polypeptide(L)'
;MIVNRFFTSLICVPVLLFLSCIARAESAAESSVPALNEGDFSVLLNDYAFTPGETWNNENFVRAGKALSSVLAGEVDINNQQYNYFQHSYDGFELFSAAAVGNASHPVLAEILLGSASVPTARNIKVGDSLEQVQQAYGPGKEDNSDNQHWLVYQSGGKQLMFQIDQGKVSCIMLKTDLGEEQSEISAYQAISAATEAIHTWHLTSLDDKCLRYDLDDSSDKRFFVITVREDNHDRSCGGDPDITHRLFEIKVARDNTQLLTNADNVDGEFHSLIPPATNH
;
A
#
# COMPACT_ATOMS: atom_id res chain seq x y z
N MET A 1 22.57 96.77 36.47
CA MET A 1 23.50 97.42 35.51
C MET A 1 24.50 96.36 35.06
N ILE A 2 24.82 96.36 33.77
CA ILE A 2 25.96 95.70 33.12
C ILE A 2 25.75 94.28 32.57
N VAL A 3 26.08 94.24 31.27
CA VAL A 3 26.13 93.20 30.25
C VAL A 3 27.48 92.45 30.30
N ASN A 4 27.50 91.15 29.99
CA ASN A 4 28.49 90.45 29.12
C ASN A 4 28.23 88.93 29.16
N ARG A 5 27.98 88.23 28.05
CA ARG A 5 28.90 87.75 26.99
C ARG A 5 30.12 86.97 27.54
N PHE A 6 30.23 85.68 27.23
CA PHE A 6 31.12 85.15 26.16
C PHE A 6 31.07 83.60 26.06
N PHE A 7 31.07 83.15 24.80
CA PHE A 7 31.44 81.86 24.20
C PHE A 7 32.26 80.87 25.06
N THR A 8 31.99 79.57 24.95
CA THR A 8 32.83 78.66 24.13
C THR A 8 32.24 77.25 23.99
N SER A 9 32.43 76.72 22.78
CA SER A 9 32.08 75.40 22.26
C SER A 9 32.82 74.27 22.98
N LEU A 10 32.13 73.16 23.26
CA LEU A 10 32.76 71.85 23.33
C LEU A 10 31.89 70.83 22.57
N ILE A 11 32.48 70.31 21.50
CA ILE A 11 31.99 69.21 20.67
C ILE A 11 32.07 67.93 21.53
N CYS A 12 30.94 67.25 21.71
CA CYS A 12 30.90 65.89 22.27
C CYS A 12 30.21 64.98 21.24
N VAL A 13 30.98 64.04 20.70
CA VAL A 13 30.55 63.01 19.75
C VAL A 13 29.70 61.98 20.50
N PRO A 14 28.47 61.64 20.05
CA PRO A 14 27.75 60.52 20.63
C PRO A 14 28.26 59.21 20.03
N VAL A 15 28.84 58.37 20.87
CA VAL A 15 29.10 56.95 20.57
C VAL A 15 27.74 56.24 20.52
N LEU A 16 27.28 55.89 19.32
CA LEU A 16 26.14 55.01 19.09
C LEU A 16 26.54 53.58 19.44
N LEU A 17 26.13 53.11 20.62
CA LEU A 17 26.14 51.68 20.97
C LEU A 17 25.03 50.98 20.19
N PHE A 18 25.36 50.35 19.07
CA PHE A 18 24.50 49.37 18.42
C PHE A 18 24.49 48.09 19.25
N LEU A 19 23.44 47.87 20.05
CA LEU A 19 23.06 46.53 20.47
C LEU A 19 22.54 45.80 19.22
N SER A 20 23.41 45.02 18.59
CA SER A 20 23.00 44.01 17.63
C SER A 20 22.31 42.88 18.40
N CYS A 21 20.97 42.90 18.40
CA CYS A 21 20.19 41.70 18.67
C CYS A 21 20.61 40.65 17.65
N ILE A 22 21.41 39.68 18.08
CA ILE A 22 21.60 38.44 17.32
C ILE A 22 20.28 37.68 17.47
N ALA A 23 19.33 37.98 16.59
CA ALA A 23 18.21 37.08 16.33
C ALA A 23 18.85 35.80 15.76
N ARG A 24 19.06 34.82 16.63
CA ARG A 24 19.37 33.46 16.21
C ARG A 24 18.10 32.97 15.53
N ALA A 25 18.06 33.07 14.20
CA ALA A 25 17.10 32.31 13.42
C ALA A 25 17.42 30.84 13.68
N GLU A 26 16.74 30.24 14.65
CA GLU A 26 16.53 28.79 14.64
C GLU A 26 15.79 28.51 13.34
N SER A 27 16.55 28.11 12.33
CA SER A 27 16.02 27.37 11.21
C SER A 27 15.37 26.14 11.82
N ALA A 28 14.06 26.23 12.08
CA ALA A 28 13.23 25.06 12.23
C ALA A 28 13.47 24.26 10.95
N ALA A 29 14.27 23.20 11.05
CA ALA A 29 14.25 22.17 10.04
C ALA A 29 12.80 21.68 10.06
N GLU A 30 12.01 22.09 9.07
CA GLU A 30 10.74 21.43 8.79
C GLU A 30 11.11 19.96 8.57
N SER A 31 10.88 19.15 9.61
CA SER A 31 10.97 17.71 9.52
C SER A 31 9.85 17.29 8.57
N SER A 32 10.14 17.21 7.28
CA SER A 32 9.18 16.75 6.29
C SER A 32 8.90 15.29 6.59
N VAL A 33 7.75 15.01 7.21
CA VAL A 33 7.25 13.65 7.39
C VAL A 33 7.23 12.96 6.02
N PRO A 34 7.80 11.76 5.87
CA PRO A 34 7.78 11.05 4.60
C PRO A 34 6.33 10.82 4.13
N ALA A 35 6.07 11.03 2.83
CA ALA A 35 4.78 10.71 2.24
C ALA A 35 4.41 9.24 2.48
N LEU A 36 3.11 8.96 2.60
CA LEU A 36 2.61 7.58 2.70
C LEU A 36 3.00 6.79 1.45
N ASN A 37 3.34 5.52 1.62
CA ASN A 37 3.58 4.57 0.56
C ASN A 37 2.76 3.29 0.78
N GLU A 38 2.69 2.40 -0.21
CA GLU A 38 1.86 1.20 -0.14
C GLU A 38 2.23 0.27 1.04
N GLY A 39 3.52 0.17 1.37
CA GLY A 39 4.00 -0.65 2.48
C GLY A 39 3.56 -0.17 3.87
N ASP A 40 3.12 1.09 3.99
CA ASP A 40 2.55 1.61 5.24
C ASP A 40 1.21 0.95 5.61
N PHE A 41 0.55 0.33 4.63
CA PHE A 41 -0.74 -0.35 4.79
C PHE A 41 -0.58 -1.87 4.89
N SER A 42 0.62 -2.34 5.27
CA SER A 42 0.93 -3.74 5.51
C SER A 42 1.53 -3.93 6.90
N VAL A 43 1.42 -5.16 7.43
CA VAL A 43 2.03 -5.55 8.71
C VAL A 43 2.84 -6.82 8.52
N LEU A 44 4.07 -6.84 9.05
CA LEU A 44 4.92 -8.03 9.04
C LEU A 44 4.51 -8.97 10.18
N LEU A 45 3.92 -10.11 9.83
CA LEU A 45 3.53 -11.18 10.75
C LEU A 45 4.22 -12.48 10.31
N ASN A 46 5.02 -13.09 11.20
CA ASN A 46 5.80 -14.31 10.91
C ASN A 46 6.50 -14.27 9.54
N ASP A 47 7.29 -13.21 9.30
CA ASP A 47 8.08 -13.00 8.08
C ASP A 47 7.26 -12.83 6.79
N TYR A 48 5.96 -12.54 6.88
CA TYR A 48 5.11 -12.19 5.74
C TYR A 48 4.40 -10.85 5.92
N ALA A 49 4.38 -10.04 4.88
CA ALA A 49 3.72 -8.74 4.87
C ALA A 49 2.24 -8.90 4.49
N PHE A 50 1.37 -8.99 5.50
CA PHE A 50 -0.07 -9.07 5.31
C PHE A 50 -0.63 -7.68 4.98
N THR A 51 -1.43 -7.60 3.92
CA THR A 51 -2.04 -6.36 3.42
C THR A 51 -3.54 -6.54 3.23
N PRO A 52 -4.41 -5.73 3.86
CA PRO A 52 -5.85 -5.78 3.58
C PRO A 52 -6.14 -5.68 2.08
N GLY A 53 -7.04 -6.51 1.57
CA GLY A 53 -7.37 -6.67 0.15
C GLY A 53 -6.70 -7.86 -0.52
N GLU A 54 -5.70 -8.50 0.11
CA GLU A 54 -5.14 -9.74 -0.40
C GLU A 54 -6.12 -10.92 -0.29
N THR A 55 -5.89 -11.97 -1.08
CA THR A 55 -6.66 -13.21 -0.98
C THR A 55 -6.44 -13.87 0.39
N TRP A 56 -7.53 -14.26 1.03
CA TRP A 56 -7.52 -15.05 2.27
C TRP A 56 -7.78 -16.52 1.99
N ASN A 57 -6.81 -17.36 2.32
CA ASN A 57 -6.85 -18.80 2.10
C ASN A 57 -6.19 -19.54 3.28
N ASN A 58 -6.20 -20.88 3.23
CA ASN A 58 -5.62 -21.70 4.31
C ASN A 58 -4.12 -21.50 4.48
N GLU A 59 -3.39 -21.17 3.41
CA GLU A 59 -1.95 -20.91 3.47
C GLU A 59 -1.67 -19.62 4.27
N ASN A 60 -2.37 -18.53 3.97
CA ASN A 60 -2.26 -17.26 4.68
C ASN A 60 -2.75 -17.39 6.14
N PHE A 61 -3.81 -18.17 6.38
CA PHE A 61 -4.27 -18.50 7.74
C PHE A 61 -3.17 -19.20 8.57
N VAL A 62 -2.52 -20.23 8.01
CA VAL A 62 -1.45 -20.96 8.72
C VAL A 62 -0.18 -20.11 8.84
N ARG A 63 0.14 -19.31 7.82
CA ARG A 63 1.30 -18.40 7.79
C ARG A 63 1.21 -17.32 8.87
N ALA A 64 0.02 -16.81 9.15
CA ALA A 64 -0.22 -15.88 10.27
C ALA A 64 0.08 -16.50 11.65
N GLY A 65 0.27 -17.81 11.73
CA GLY A 65 0.82 -18.51 12.88
C GLY A 65 -0.21 -19.43 13.52
N LYS A 66 -0.04 -19.70 14.82
CA LYS A 66 -0.96 -20.56 15.56
C LYS A 66 -2.20 -19.76 15.96
N ALA A 67 -3.29 -19.92 15.20
CA ALA A 67 -4.57 -19.34 15.53
C ALA A 67 -5.09 -19.83 16.91
N LEU A 68 -5.59 -18.89 17.70
CA LEU A 68 -6.29 -19.13 18.97
C LEU A 68 -7.78 -19.44 18.74
N SER A 69 -8.38 -18.78 17.75
CA SER A 69 -9.77 -19.02 17.35
C SER A 69 -10.03 -18.57 15.91
N SER A 70 -11.10 -19.09 15.31
CA SER A 70 -11.64 -18.63 14.02
C SER A 70 -13.15 -18.78 14.05
N VAL A 71 -13.88 -17.66 13.98
CA VAL A 71 -15.34 -17.61 14.19
C VAL A 71 -16.01 -16.65 13.21
N LEU A 72 -17.29 -16.89 12.92
CA LEU A 72 -18.13 -15.92 12.21
C LEU A 72 -18.34 -14.70 13.13
N ALA A 73 -17.86 -13.54 12.70
CA ALA A 73 -17.96 -12.28 13.43
C ALA A 73 -19.23 -11.50 13.10
N GLY A 74 -19.74 -11.65 11.87
CA GLY A 74 -20.98 -11.01 11.45
C GLY A 74 -21.23 -11.09 9.95
N GLU A 75 -22.35 -10.49 9.55
CA GLU A 75 -22.78 -10.36 8.15
C GLU A 75 -22.93 -8.88 7.84
N VAL A 76 -22.40 -8.43 6.70
CA VAL A 76 -22.42 -7.02 6.29
C VAL A 76 -22.83 -6.92 4.83
N ASP A 77 -23.77 -6.04 4.52
CA ASP A 77 -24.16 -5.71 3.15
C ASP A 77 -23.38 -4.48 2.67
N ILE A 78 -22.62 -4.65 1.58
CA ILE A 78 -21.85 -3.60 0.94
C ILE A 78 -22.25 -3.56 -0.53
N ASN A 79 -22.78 -2.43 -1.02
CA ASN A 79 -23.25 -2.26 -2.40
C ASN A 79 -24.18 -3.38 -2.90
N ASN A 80 -25.13 -3.81 -2.07
CA ASN A 80 -26.06 -4.91 -2.34
C ASN A 80 -25.40 -6.29 -2.48
N GLN A 81 -24.13 -6.45 -2.10
CA GLN A 81 -23.47 -7.73 -1.92
C GLN A 81 -23.34 -8.02 -0.42
N GLN A 82 -23.89 -9.14 0.02
CA GLN A 82 -23.73 -9.61 1.39
C GLN A 82 -22.36 -10.29 1.57
N TYR A 83 -21.69 -10.00 2.68
CA TYR A 83 -20.42 -10.61 3.06
C TYR A 83 -20.53 -11.24 4.45
N ASN A 84 -19.98 -12.45 4.58
CA ASN A 84 -19.72 -13.08 5.87
C ASN A 84 -18.32 -12.70 6.33
N TYR A 85 -18.21 -12.04 7.48
CA TYR A 85 -16.95 -11.71 8.11
C TYR A 85 -16.56 -12.77 9.12
N PHE A 86 -15.34 -13.27 9.02
CA PHE A 86 -14.76 -14.22 9.95
C PHE A 86 -13.59 -13.57 10.67
N GLN A 87 -13.59 -13.62 12.00
CA GLN A 87 -12.50 -13.17 12.85
C GLN A 87 -11.58 -14.34 13.17
N HIS A 88 -10.29 -14.14 12.97
CA HIS A 88 -9.22 -15.08 13.26
C HIS A 88 -8.31 -14.45 14.32
N SER A 89 -8.34 -14.99 15.54
CA SER A 89 -7.58 -14.44 16.66
C SER A 89 -6.21 -15.12 16.80
N TYR A 90 -5.17 -14.32 17.02
CA TYR A 90 -3.81 -14.77 17.28
C TYR A 90 -3.28 -14.10 18.55
N ASP A 91 -2.07 -14.47 18.99
CA ASP A 91 -1.45 -13.81 20.13
C ASP A 91 -1.01 -12.38 19.74
N GLY A 92 -1.77 -11.39 20.20
CA GLY A 92 -1.47 -9.96 20.04
C GLY A 92 -2.10 -9.26 18.84
N PHE A 93 -2.77 -9.98 17.94
CA PHE A 93 -3.46 -9.41 16.79
C PHE A 93 -4.64 -10.27 16.32
N GLU A 94 -5.50 -9.67 15.50
CA GLU A 94 -6.66 -10.32 14.89
C GLU A 94 -6.68 -10.02 13.39
N LEU A 95 -7.13 -11.00 12.61
CA LEU A 95 -7.30 -10.88 11.17
C LEU A 95 -8.77 -11.13 10.84
N PHE A 96 -9.37 -10.29 10.01
CA PHE A 96 -10.76 -10.43 9.58
C PHE A 96 -10.79 -10.73 8.10
N SER A 97 -11.38 -11.86 7.73
CA SER A 97 -11.61 -12.19 6.33
C SER A 97 -13.07 -12.00 5.96
N ALA A 98 -13.35 -11.46 4.77
CA ALA A 98 -14.69 -11.32 4.24
C ALA A 98 -14.92 -12.26 3.05
N ALA A 99 -16.03 -12.98 3.04
CA ALA A 99 -16.43 -13.85 1.95
C ALA A 99 -17.80 -13.43 1.41
N ALA A 100 -17.89 -13.17 0.10
CA ALA A 100 -19.14 -12.80 -0.55
C ALA A 100 -20.13 -13.98 -0.56
N VAL A 101 -21.34 -13.77 -0.06
CA VAL A 101 -22.39 -14.78 -0.03
C VAL A 101 -22.89 -15.05 -1.45
N GLY A 102 -22.97 -16.33 -1.83
CA GLY A 102 -23.48 -16.76 -3.14
C GLY A 102 -22.54 -16.51 -4.32
N ASN A 103 -21.36 -15.93 -4.09
CA ASN A 103 -20.31 -15.75 -5.09
C ASN A 103 -19.16 -16.73 -4.80
N ALA A 104 -18.57 -17.32 -5.83
CA ALA A 104 -17.45 -18.24 -5.72
C ALA A 104 -16.09 -17.53 -5.51
N SER A 105 -16.10 -16.21 -5.34
CA SER A 105 -14.89 -15.43 -5.04
C SER A 105 -14.21 -15.96 -3.78
N HIS A 106 -12.88 -16.01 -3.82
CA HIS A 106 -12.08 -16.32 -2.64
C HIS A 106 -12.32 -15.26 -1.56
N PRO A 107 -12.36 -15.65 -0.27
CA PRO A 107 -12.38 -14.69 0.81
C PRO A 107 -11.20 -13.73 0.68
N VAL A 108 -11.37 -12.50 1.15
CA VAL A 108 -10.32 -11.48 1.17
C VAL A 108 -9.97 -11.12 2.60
N LEU A 109 -8.73 -10.76 2.87
CA LEU A 109 -8.34 -10.17 4.16
C LEU A 109 -8.91 -8.76 4.20
N ALA A 110 -9.98 -8.54 4.93
CA ALA A 110 -10.68 -7.26 4.97
C ALA A 110 -10.02 -6.29 5.95
N GLU A 111 -9.58 -6.80 7.10
CA GLU A 111 -9.06 -5.98 8.20
C GLU A 111 -8.01 -6.73 9.03
N ILE A 112 -7.06 -5.97 9.57
CA ILE A 112 -6.03 -6.39 10.53
C ILE A 112 -6.16 -5.49 11.75
N LEU A 113 -6.28 -6.08 12.93
CA LEU A 113 -6.38 -5.37 14.21
C LEU A 113 -5.19 -5.71 15.10
N LEU A 114 -4.41 -4.71 15.49
CA LEU A 114 -3.24 -4.86 16.36
C LEU A 114 -3.59 -4.32 17.76
N GLY A 115 -3.69 -5.24 18.73
CA GLY A 115 -3.99 -4.92 20.13
C GLY A 115 -2.78 -5.00 21.07
N SER A 116 -1.60 -5.36 20.54
CA SER A 116 -0.39 -5.62 21.33
C SER A 116 0.81 -4.81 20.85
N ALA A 117 1.69 -4.44 21.78
CA ALA A 117 2.94 -3.76 21.49
C ALA A 117 3.99 -4.65 20.78
N SER A 118 3.71 -5.95 20.63
CA SER A 118 4.60 -6.92 19.98
C SER A 118 4.60 -6.83 18.46
N VAL A 119 3.57 -6.23 17.86
CA VAL A 119 3.40 -6.12 16.41
C VAL A 119 3.40 -4.63 16.03
N PRO A 120 4.53 -4.09 15.54
CA PRO A 120 4.59 -2.72 15.07
C PRO A 120 4.07 -2.56 13.64
N THR A 121 3.70 -1.34 13.26
CA THR A 121 3.48 -0.96 11.87
C THR A 121 4.79 -0.88 11.08
N ALA A 122 4.72 -0.70 9.76
CA ALA A 122 5.89 -0.51 8.90
C ALA A 122 6.81 0.66 9.31
N ARG A 123 6.28 1.70 9.94
CA ARG A 123 7.06 2.83 10.51
C ARG A 123 7.37 2.68 12.00
N ASN A 124 7.27 1.46 12.52
CA ASN A 124 7.63 1.11 13.89
C ASN A 124 6.77 1.77 14.98
N ILE A 125 5.51 2.11 14.67
CA ILE A 125 4.51 2.54 15.67
C ILE A 125 3.82 1.30 16.23
N LYS A 126 3.57 1.29 17.54
CA LYS A 126 2.92 0.18 18.23
C LYS A 126 1.93 0.67 19.28
N VAL A 127 1.08 -0.24 19.75
CA VAL A 127 0.21 0.00 20.90
C VAL A 127 1.04 0.49 22.10
N GLY A 128 0.59 1.59 22.71
CA GLY A 128 1.24 2.27 23.83
C GLY A 128 2.09 3.49 23.45
N ASP A 129 2.43 3.68 22.17
CA ASP A 129 3.12 4.91 21.70
C ASP A 129 2.21 6.14 21.81
N SER A 130 2.79 7.33 21.90
CA SER A 130 2.03 8.58 22.03
C SER A 130 1.52 9.10 20.68
N LEU A 131 0.48 9.95 20.72
CA LEU A 131 -0.03 10.66 19.54
C LEU A 131 1.08 11.42 18.81
N GLU A 132 2.00 12.05 19.54
CA GLU A 132 3.12 12.79 18.94
C GLU A 132 4.06 11.89 18.15
N GLN A 133 4.31 10.65 18.63
CA GLN A 133 5.11 9.67 17.88
C GLN A 133 4.41 9.27 16.58
N VAL A 134 3.09 9.04 16.62
CA VAL A 134 2.29 8.76 15.42
C VAL A 134 2.40 9.92 14.43
N GLN A 135 2.22 11.15 14.89
CA GLN A 135 2.26 12.33 14.03
C GLN A 135 3.65 12.61 13.47
N GLN A 136 4.71 12.29 14.22
CA GLN A 136 6.08 12.38 13.72
C GLN A 136 6.35 11.32 12.63
N ALA A 137 5.78 10.13 12.76
CA ALA A 137 5.98 9.04 11.81
C ALA A 137 5.13 9.17 10.54
N TYR A 138 3.85 9.55 10.68
CA TYR A 138 2.86 9.50 9.61
C TYR A 138 2.26 10.87 9.24
N GLY A 139 2.51 11.91 10.04
CA GLY A 139 1.98 13.26 9.81
C GLY A 139 0.66 13.48 10.56
N PRO A 140 -0.02 14.61 10.33
CA PRO A 140 -1.14 15.01 11.17
C PRO A 140 -2.33 14.04 11.14
N GLY A 141 -2.54 13.28 10.06
CA GLY A 141 -3.70 12.39 9.89
C GLY A 141 -5.04 13.12 9.83
N LYS A 142 -6.12 12.39 9.59
CA LYS A 142 -7.51 12.87 9.69
C LYS A 142 -8.13 12.33 10.97
N GLU A 143 -8.67 13.20 11.81
CA GLU A 143 -9.41 12.75 13.00
C GLU A 143 -10.79 12.19 12.61
N ASP A 144 -11.15 11.07 13.24
CA ASP A 144 -12.49 10.50 13.23
C ASP A 144 -12.90 10.20 14.67
N ASN A 145 -13.97 10.86 15.14
CA ASN A 145 -14.47 10.78 16.51
C ASN A 145 -15.84 10.08 16.59
N SER A 146 -16.13 9.21 15.62
CA SER A 146 -17.34 8.40 15.59
C SER A 146 -17.37 7.37 16.73
N ASP A 147 -18.57 6.94 17.12
CA ASP A 147 -18.81 5.85 18.09
C ASP A 147 -18.12 6.00 19.46
N ASN A 148 -17.88 7.25 19.88
CA ASN A 148 -17.12 7.60 21.11
C ASN A 148 -15.68 7.05 21.11
N GLN A 149 -15.13 6.80 19.93
CA GLN A 149 -13.74 6.40 19.75
C GLN A 149 -13.02 7.53 19.03
N HIS A 150 -11.79 7.83 19.46
CA HIS A 150 -10.94 8.81 18.78
C HIS A 150 -9.94 8.07 17.90
N TRP A 151 -10.04 8.25 16.60
CA TRP A 151 -9.17 7.65 15.60
C TRP A 151 -8.38 8.71 14.85
N LEU A 152 -7.11 8.40 14.60
CA LEU A 152 -6.28 9.10 13.64
C LEU A 152 -6.14 8.27 12.37
N VAL A 153 -6.68 8.77 11.26
CA VAL A 153 -6.89 8.04 10.01
C VAL A 153 -5.91 8.53 8.93
N TYR A 154 -5.26 7.57 8.28
CA TYR A 154 -4.43 7.75 7.10
C TYR A 154 -5.02 6.89 5.98
N GLN A 155 -5.18 7.47 4.80
CA GLN A 155 -5.83 6.80 3.67
C GLN A 155 -4.98 6.92 2.42
N SER A 156 -4.91 5.83 1.66
CA SER A 156 -4.34 5.79 0.32
C SER A 156 -5.14 4.81 -0.54
N GLY A 157 -5.81 5.33 -1.58
CA GLY A 157 -6.81 4.56 -2.34
C GLY A 157 -7.89 3.99 -1.42
N GLY A 158 -8.25 2.73 -1.66
CA GLY A 158 -9.19 1.97 -0.83
C GLY A 158 -8.61 1.44 0.49
N LYS A 159 -7.37 1.76 0.87
CA LYS A 159 -6.77 1.28 2.13
C LYS A 159 -6.73 2.36 3.20
N GLN A 160 -6.98 1.96 4.44
CA GLN A 160 -6.91 2.82 5.60
C GLN A 160 -5.99 2.22 6.67
N LEU A 161 -5.17 3.07 7.28
CA LEU A 161 -4.41 2.81 8.50
C LEU A 161 -4.95 3.76 9.57
N MET A 162 -5.39 3.21 10.69
CA MET A 162 -6.09 3.96 11.74
C MET A 162 -5.45 3.67 13.09
N PHE A 163 -5.20 4.71 13.87
CA PHE A 163 -4.71 4.60 15.24
C PHE A 163 -5.79 5.06 16.20
N GLN A 164 -6.28 4.17 17.06
CA GLN A 164 -7.17 4.56 18.14
C GLN A 164 -6.34 5.24 19.22
N ILE A 165 -6.75 6.44 19.63
CA ILE A 165 -6.07 7.24 20.63
C ILE A 165 -6.92 7.29 21.90
N ASP A 166 -6.43 6.64 22.96
CA ASP A 166 -7.00 6.72 24.30
C ASP A 166 -5.97 7.28 25.27
N GLN A 167 -6.38 8.27 26.07
CA GLN A 167 -5.50 8.98 27.03
C GLN A 167 -4.17 9.47 26.41
N GLY A 168 -4.21 9.90 25.15
CA GLY A 168 -3.05 10.40 24.40
C GLY A 168 -2.09 9.32 23.89
N LYS A 169 -2.48 8.04 23.96
CA LYS A 169 -1.68 6.91 23.51
C LYS A 169 -2.46 6.03 22.54
N VAL A 170 -1.72 5.31 21.70
CA VAL A 170 -2.28 4.30 20.81
C VAL A 170 -2.82 3.14 21.65
N SER A 171 -4.14 2.94 21.63
CA SER A 171 -4.80 1.79 22.28
C SER A 171 -4.99 0.62 21.32
N CYS A 172 -5.17 0.90 20.03
CA CYS A 172 -5.39 -0.09 18.98
C CYS A 172 -4.91 0.46 17.64
N ILE A 173 -4.43 -0.40 16.75
CA ILE A 173 -4.09 -0.04 15.37
C ILE A 173 -4.92 -0.91 14.43
N MET A 174 -5.57 -0.31 13.45
CA MET A 174 -6.40 -1.00 12.48
C MET A 174 -5.88 -0.71 11.08
N LEU A 175 -5.74 -1.75 10.27
CA LEU A 175 -5.54 -1.63 8.83
C LEU A 175 -6.72 -2.29 8.15
N LYS A 176 -7.35 -1.61 7.18
CA LYS A 176 -8.48 -2.19 6.45
C LYS A 176 -8.49 -1.77 4.99
N THR A 177 -9.21 -2.54 4.19
CA THR A 177 -9.56 -2.18 2.82
C THR A 177 -11.05 -1.90 2.73
N ASP A 178 -11.41 -0.94 1.87
CA ASP A 178 -12.78 -0.77 1.42
C ASP A 178 -13.12 -1.95 0.49
N LEU A 179 -14.19 -2.69 0.82
CA LEU A 179 -14.74 -3.76 -0.02
C LEU A 179 -15.84 -3.24 -0.97
N GLY A 180 -16.23 -1.97 -0.80
CA GLY A 180 -17.27 -1.26 -1.55
C GLY A 180 -16.73 -0.29 -2.61
N GLU A 181 -15.45 0.06 -2.58
CA GLU A 181 -14.80 0.41 -3.84
C GLU A 181 -14.78 -0.88 -4.66
N GLU A 182 -15.28 -0.85 -5.92
CA GLU A 182 -15.04 -1.94 -6.87
C GLU A 182 -13.61 -2.40 -6.65
N GLN A 183 -13.35 -3.69 -6.32
CA GLN A 183 -11.98 -4.21 -6.20
C GLN A 183 -11.21 -3.63 -7.36
N SER A 184 -10.38 -2.61 -7.09
CA SER A 184 -10.11 -1.61 -8.13
C SER A 184 -9.44 -2.37 -9.23
N GLU A 185 -10.12 -2.47 -10.36
CA GLU A 185 -9.60 -3.16 -11.52
C GLU A 185 -8.15 -2.72 -11.67
N ILE A 186 -7.22 -3.67 -11.66
CA ILE A 186 -5.82 -3.33 -11.78
C ILE A 186 -5.65 -2.50 -13.04
N SER A 187 -4.87 -1.43 -12.97
CA SER A 187 -4.62 -0.62 -14.16
C SER A 187 -3.94 -1.46 -15.25
N ALA A 188 -4.07 -1.03 -16.51
CA ALA A 188 -3.35 -1.65 -17.63
C ALA A 188 -1.84 -1.78 -17.37
N TYR A 189 -1.25 -0.81 -16.66
CA TYR A 189 0.16 -0.86 -16.26
C TYR A 189 0.45 -1.99 -15.25
N GLN A 190 -0.41 -2.15 -14.24
CA GLN A 190 -0.29 -3.24 -13.26
C GLN A 190 -0.50 -4.61 -13.91
N ALA A 191 -1.41 -4.72 -14.89
CA ALA A 191 -1.59 -5.93 -15.66
C ALA A 191 -0.34 -6.30 -16.47
N ILE A 192 0.31 -5.32 -17.12
CA ILE A 192 1.59 -5.54 -17.80
C ILE A 192 2.68 -5.95 -16.80
N SER A 193 2.75 -5.30 -15.64
CA SER A 193 3.71 -5.67 -14.59
C SER A 193 3.54 -7.12 -14.12
N ALA A 194 2.30 -7.55 -13.88
CA ALA A 194 1.98 -8.92 -13.47
C ALA A 194 2.32 -9.94 -14.56
N ALA A 195 2.08 -9.59 -15.84
CA ALA A 195 2.47 -10.44 -16.97
C ALA A 195 4.00 -10.58 -17.07
N THR A 196 4.75 -9.48 -16.93
CA THR A 196 6.23 -9.51 -16.92
C THR A 196 6.75 -10.39 -15.79
N GLU A 197 6.24 -10.22 -14.57
CA GLU A 197 6.62 -11.04 -13.42
C GLU A 197 6.30 -12.53 -13.65
N ALA A 198 5.16 -12.84 -14.26
CA ALA A 198 4.78 -14.20 -14.60
C ALA A 198 5.74 -14.82 -15.64
N ILE A 199 6.17 -14.06 -16.65
CA ILE A 199 7.15 -14.51 -17.64
C ILE A 199 8.46 -14.90 -16.97
N HIS A 200 8.95 -14.09 -16.03
CA HIS A 200 10.16 -14.39 -15.27
C HIS A 200 10.00 -15.61 -14.38
N THR A 201 8.92 -15.65 -13.61
CA THR A 201 8.68 -16.66 -12.58
C THR A 201 8.50 -18.04 -13.20
N TRP A 202 7.78 -18.12 -14.32
CA TRP A 202 7.45 -19.38 -14.98
C TRP A 202 8.32 -19.67 -16.20
N HIS A 203 9.31 -18.82 -16.49
CA HIS A 203 10.24 -18.95 -17.62
C HIS A 203 9.53 -19.19 -18.96
N LEU A 204 8.48 -18.42 -19.24
CA LEU A 204 7.61 -18.60 -20.43
C LEU A 204 8.30 -18.28 -21.76
N THR A 205 9.47 -17.65 -21.71
CA THR A 205 10.36 -17.43 -22.84
C THR A 205 11.80 -17.32 -22.35
N SER A 206 12.75 -17.54 -23.26
CA SER A 206 14.19 -17.35 -22.99
C SER A 206 14.70 -15.95 -23.35
N LEU A 207 13.84 -15.07 -23.88
CA LEU A 207 14.22 -13.71 -24.26
C LEU A 207 14.29 -12.79 -23.04
N ASP A 208 15.23 -11.83 -23.07
CA ASP A 208 15.31 -10.76 -22.09
C ASP A 208 14.13 -9.77 -22.26
N ASP A 209 13.70 -9.09 -21.18
CA ASP A 209 12.55 -8.16 -21.21
C ASP A 209 12.68 -7.04 -22.23
N LYS A 210 13.91 -6.54 -22.43
CA LYS A 210 14.21 -5.50 -23.43
C LYS A 210 13.92 -5.96 -24.87
N CYS A 211 13.80 -7.27 -25.07
CA CYS A 211 13.48 -7.92 -26.34
C CYS A 211 12.02 -8.38 -26.40
N LEU A 212 11.20 -7.95 -25.45
CA LEU A 212 9.78 -8.24 -25.40
C LEU A 212 8.98 -6.96 -25.57
N ARG A 213 7.89 -7.08 -26.33
CA ARG A 213 6.86 -6.05 -26.47
C ARG A 213 5.52 -6.60 -26.02
N TYR A 214 4.78 -5.76 -25.30
CA TYR A 214 3.44 -6.06 -24.79
C TYR A 214 2.41 -5.25 -25.56
N ASP A 215 1.52 -5.93 -26.29
CA ASP A 215 0.30 -5.31 -26.81
C ASP A 215 -0.86 -5.67 -25.88
N LEU A 216 -1.41 -4.67 -25.19
CA LEU A 216 -2.50 -4.85 -24.24
C LEU A 216 -3.85 -4.54 -24.91
N ASP A 217 -4.80 -5.46 -24.73
CA ASP A 217 -6.21 -5.31 -25.08
C ASP A 217 -7.05 -5.40 -23.80
N ASP A 218 -7.64 -4.27 -23.43
CA ASP A 218 -8.53 -4.09 -22.29
C ASP A 218 -10.02 -4.08 -22.70
N SER A 219 -10.35 -4.43 -23.94
CA SER A 219 -11.70 -4.27 -24.48
C SER A 219 -12.37 -5.58 -24.87
N SER A 220 -11.58 -6.58 -25.29
CA SER A 220 -12.12 -7.85 -25.80
C SER A 220 -12.68 -8.77 -24.73
N ASP A 221 -12.18 -8.67 -23.49
CA ASP A 221 -12.59 -9.51 -22.37
C ASP A 221 -12.90 -8.67 -21.12
N LYS A 222 -14.16 -8.68 -20.68
CA LYS A 222 -14.59 -7.89 -19.51
C LYS A 222 -14.00 -8.37 -18.19
N ARG A 223 -13.42 -9.58 -18.16
CA ARG A 223 -12.84 -10.16 -16.94
C ARG A 223 -11.32 -10.06 -16.90
N PHE A 224 -10.69 -9.86 -18.05
CA PHE A 224 -9.23 -9.94 -18.17
C PHE A 224 -8.66 -8.78 -18.98
N PHE A 225 -7.45 -8.39 -18.65
CA PHE A 225 -6.53 -7.79 -19.62
C PHE A 225 -5.93 -8.90 -20.46
N VAL A 226 -6.06 -8.80 -21.78
CA VAL A 226 -5.45 -9.75 -22.72
C VAL A 226 -4.16 -9.12 -23.23
N ILE A 227 -3.03 -9.72 -22.89
CA ILE A 227 -1.71 -9.18 -23.20
C ILE A 227 -1.05 -10.13 -24.20
N THR A 228 -0.85 -9.64 -25.41
CA THR A 228 -0.08 -10.37 -26.43
C THR A 228 1.39 -10.04 -26.25
N VAL A 229 2.21 -11.08 -26.04
CA VAL A 229 3.66 -10.97 -25.89
C VAL A 229 4.30 -11.23 -27.26
N ARG A 230 5.16 -10.30 -27.67
CA ARG A 230 5.86 -10.34 -28.96
C ARG A 230 7.36 -10.14 -28.77
N GLU A 231 8.12 -10.59 -29.75
CA GLU A 231 9.52 -10.19 -29.91
C GLU A 231 9.60 -8.70 -30.25
N ASP A 232 10.56 -8.02 -29.61
CA ASP A 232 11.00 -6.68 -29.97
C ASP A 232 12.45 -6.73 -30.46
N ASN A 233 12.62 -6.51 -31.76
CA ASN A 233 13.90 -6.63 -32.46
C ASN A 233 14.54 -5.26 -32.75
N HIS A 234 14.02 -4.17 -32.17
CA HIS A 234 14.56 -2.82 -32.41
C HIS A 234 15.94 -2.60 -31.76
N ASP A 235 16.24 -3.31 -30.67
CA ASP A 235 17.59 -3.32 -30.09
C ASP A 235 18.48 -4.35 -30.80
N ARG A 236 19.68 -3.92 -31.20
CA ARG A 236 20.65 -4.79 -31.90
C ARG A 236 21.04 -6.04 -31.11
N SER A 237 20.90 -6.02 -29.79
CA SER A 237 21.19 -7.15 -28.90
C SER A 237 20.10 -8.23 -28.88
N CYS A 238 18.89 -7.92 -29.35
CA CYS A 238 17.76 -8.86 -29.38
C CYS A 238 17.76 -9.76 -30.62
N GLY A 239 18.53 -9.40 -31.65
CA GLY A 239 18.55 -10.13 -32.93
C GLY A 239 17.25 -9.93 -33.71
N GLY A 240 17.10 -10.64 -34.84
CA GLY A 240 15.89 -10.57 -35.66
C GLY A 240 15.81 -9.37 -36.61
N ASP A 241 14.72 -9.32 -37.38
CA ASP A 241 14.41 -8.22 -38.29
C ASP A 241 13.60 -7.16 -37.51
N PRO A 242 14.07 -5.90 -37.42
CA PRO A 242 13.39 -4.85 -36.65
C PRO A 242 11.98 -4.51 -37.19
N ASP A 243 11.71 -4.83 -38.46
CA ASP A 243 10.40 -4.58 -39.07
C ASP A 243 9.40 -5.73 -38.82
N ILE A 244 9.83 -6.81 -38.16
CA ILE A 244 9.02 -8.01 -37.90
C ILE A 244 8.92 -8.26 -36.38
N THR A 245 7.68 -8.30 -35.87
CA THR A 245 7.37 -8.58 -34.46
C THR A 245 6.54 -9.86 -34.33
N HIS A 246 7.23 -10.99 -34.14
CA HIS A 246 6.59 -12.29 -34.00
C HIS A 246 5.78 -12.38 -32.70
N ARG A 247 4.53 -12.86 -32.79
CA ARG A 247 3.72 -13.21 -31.62
C ARG A 247 4.30 -14.48 -31.01
N LEU A 248 4.59 -14.42 -29.71
CA LEU A 248 5.07 -15.55 -28.93
C LEU A 248 3.87 -16.29 -28.31
N PHE A 249 3.14 -15.61 -27.44
CA PHE A 249 1.98 -16.15 -26.71
C PHE A 249 1.13 -14.99 -26.17
N GLU A 250 0.04 -15.34 -25.49
CA GLU A 250 -0.84 -14.42 -24.76
C GLU A 250 -0.87 -14.78 -23.29
N ILE A 251 -0.92 -13.74 -22.45
CA ILE A 251 -1.23 -13.83 -21.03
C ILE A 251 -2.56 -13.12 -20.79
N LYS A 252 -3.47 -13.77 -20.08
CA LYS A 252 -4.65 -13.11 -19.50
C LYS A 252 -4.40 -12.83 -18.03
N VAL A 253 -4.55 -11.58 -17.64
CA VAL A 253 -4.50 -11.15 -16.24
C VAL A 253 -5.89 -10.75 -15.81
N ALA A 254 -6.44 -11.38 -14.77
CA ALA A 254 -7.75 -11.02 -14.28
C ALA A 254 -7.75 -9.57 -13.78
N ARG A 255 -8.84 -8.86 -14.00
CA ARG A 255 -8.98 -7.46 -13.60
C ARG A 255 -8.90 -7.26 -12.08
N ASP A 256 -9.23 -8.29 -11.32
CA ASP A 256 -9.06 -8.35 -9.87
C ASP A 256 -7.70 -8.93 -9.44
N ASN A 257 -6.79 -9.19 -10.39
CA ASN A 257 -5.47 -9.81 -10.20
C ASN A 257 -5.49 -11.23 -9.60
N THR A 258 -6.64 -11.91 -9.58
CA THR A 258 -6.77 -13.24 -8.93
C THR A 258 -6.31 -14.40 -9.80
N GLN A 259 -6.22 -14.20 -11.11
CA GLN A 259 -5.96 -15.27 -12.06
C GLN A 259 -5.03 -14.83 -13.17
N LEU A 260 -4.03 -15.67 -13.43
CA LEU A 260 -3.14 -15.59 -14.58
C LEU A 260 -3.33 -16.83 -15.44
N LEU A 261 -3.62 -16.61 -16.72
CA LEU A 261 -3.72 -17.66 -17.73
C LEU A 261 -2.70 -17.39 -18.83
N THR A 262 -2.14 -18.43 -19.44
CA THR A 262 -1.30 -18.32 -20.62
C THR A 262 -1.60 -19.43 -21.62
N ASN A 263 -1.30 -19.17 -22.89
CA ASN A 263 -1.21 -20.22 -23.91
C ASN A 263 0.24 -20.48 -24.37
N ALA A 264 1.23 -19.95 -23.63
CA ALA A 264 2.63 -20.32 -23.82
C ALA A 264 2.78 -21.86 -23.81
N ASP A 265 3.64 -22.39 -24.69
CA ASP A 265 3.91 -23.82 -24.86
C ASP A 265 2.70 -24.71 -25.22
N ASN A 266 1.52 -24.13 -25.50
CA ASN A 266 0.35 -24.87 -25.96
C ASN A 266 0.17 -24.75 -27.48
N VAL A 267 0.40 -25.86 -28.20
CA VAL A 267 0.28 -25.95 -29.66
C VAL A 267 -1.14 -25.70 -30.18
N ASP A 268 -2.16 -25.94 -29.35
CA ASP A 268 -3.57 -25.75 -29.71
C ASP A 268 -4.07 -24.34 -29.37
N GLY A 269 -3.23 -23.52 -28.73
CA GLY A 269 -3.54 -22.15 -28.33
C GLY A 269 -4.49 -22.04 -27.13
N GLU A 270 -4.82 -23.15 -26.46
CA GLU A 270 -5.68 -23.14 -25.29
C GLU A 270 -4.97 -22.54 -24.05
N PHE A 271 -5.72 -21.70 -23.33
CA PHE A 271 -5.25 -21.08 -22.10
C PHE A 271 -5.27 -22.08 -20.94
N HIS A 272 -4.18 -22.12 -20.18
CA HIS A 272 -4.07 -22.83 -18.91
C HIS A 272 -3.63 -21.86 -17.80
N SER A 273 -3.91 -22.22 -16.54
CA SER A 273 -3.58 -21.34 -15.42
C SER A 273 -2.11 -21.47 -15.02
N LEU A 274 -1.46 -20.32 -14.79
CA LEU A 274 -0.11 -20.25 -14.24
C LEU A 274 -0.08 -20.35 -12.72
N ILE A 275 -1.19 -20.07 -12.05
CA ILE A 275 -1.32 -20.38 -10.62
C ILE A 275 -1.65 -21.87 -10.55
N PRO A 276 -0.82 -22.72 -9.91
CA PRO A 276 -1.20 -24.11 -9.72
C PRO A 276 -2.55 -24.14 -9.00
N PRO A 277 -3.53 -24.97 -9.45
CA PRO A 277 -4.65 -25.26 -8.57
C PRO A 277 -4.04 -25.74 -7.26
N ALA A 278 -4.48 -25.17 -6.12
CA ALA A 278 -4.01 -25.56 -4.80
C ALA A 278 -3.99 -27.09 -4.71
N THR A 279 -2.81 -27.67 -4.88
CA THR A 279 -2.63 -29.11 -4.85
C THR A 279 -2.51 -29.40 -3.38
N ASN A 280 -3.60 -29.91 -2.81
CA ASN A 280 -3.63 -30.46 -1.46
C ASN A 280 -2.53 -31.52 -1.33
N HIS A 281 -1.38 -31.16 -0.78
CA HIS A 281 -0.34 -32.06 -0.31
C HIS A 281 0.25 -31.56 1.00
#